data_AF-B2TQT7-F1
#
_entry.id   AF-B2TQT7-F1
#
_cell.length_a   1.000
_cell.length_b   1.000
_cell.length_c   1.000
_cell.angle_alpha   90.00
_cell.angle_beta   90.00
_cell.angle_gamma   90.00
#
_symmetry.space_group_name_H-M   'P 1'
#
loop_
_entity.id
_entity.type
_entity.pdbx_description
1 polymer ?
#
loop_
_entity_poly.entity_id
_entity_poly.type
_entity_poly.pdbx_seq_one_letter_code
_entity_poly.pdbx_strand_id
1 'polypeptide(L)' 'MLYGIIKNLIEHNYYEREDMTNKLNVFMLVNQIAQDQYLELLAMINPVEKKEEVKVETESTKDKTEIAEDKK' A
#
# COMPACT_ATOMS: atom_id res chain seq x y z
N MET A 1 15.01 -5.62 4.09
CA MET A 1 14.95 -6.91 3.35
C MET A 1 13.88 -6.89 2.27
N LEU A 2 12.59 -6.71 2.61
CA LEU A 2 11.51 -6.72 1.61
C LEU A 2 11.69 -5.67 0.50
N TYR A 3 12.01 -4.43 0.86
CA TYR A 3 12.31 -3.36 -0.11
C TYR A 3 13.37 -3.77 -1.14
N GLY A 4 14.48 -4.38 -0.70
CA GLY A 4 15.56 -4.80 -1.59
C GLY A 4 15.13 -5.90 -2.57
N ILE A 5 14.26 -6.81 -2.13
CA ILE A 5 13.69 -7.86 -2.98
C ILE A 5 12.77 -7.24 -4.04
N ILE A 6 11.88 -6.35 -3.63
CA ILE A 6 10.93 -5.68 -4.55
C ILE A 6 11.70 -4.81 -5.55
N LYS A 7 12.69 -4.05 -5.08
CA LYS A 7 13.56 -3.25 -5.95
C LYS A 7 14.25 -4.11 -6.99
N ASN A 8 14.80 -5.25 -6.59
CA ASN A 8 15.42 -6.20 -7.52
C ASN A 8 14.41 -6.74 -8.55
N LEU A 9 13.21 -7.14 -8.12
CA LEU A 9 12.15 -7.59 -9.03
C LEU A 9 11.79 -6.51 -10.06
N ILE A 10 11.70 -5.26 -9.64
CA ILE A 10 11.39 -4.12 -10.51
C ILE A 10 12.53 -3.86 -11.50
N GLU A 11 13.78 -3.84 -11.02
CA GLU A 11 14.98 -3.64 -11.85
C GLU A 11 15.10 -4.69 -12.95
N HIS A 12 14.72 -5.94 -12.66
CA HIS A 12 14.77 -7.04 -13.62
C HIS A 12 13.46 -7.21 -14.43
N ASN A 13 12.46 -6.33 -14.26
CA ASN A 13 11.14 -6.42 -14.89
C ASN A 13 10.44 -7.79 -14.69
N TYR A 14 10.72 -8.48 -13.59
CA TYR A 14 10.06 -9.74 -13.22
C TYR A 14 8.78 -9.50 -12.43
N TYR A 15 7.86 -8.71 -12.99
CA TYR A 15 6.60 -8.40 -12.34
C TYR A 15 5.54 -7.91 -13.34
N GLU A 16 4.28 -8.18 -13.00
CA GLU A 16 3.14 -7.51 -13.63
C GLU A 16 2.88 -6.19 -12.90
N ARG A 17 2.74 -5.08 -13.64
CA ARG A 17 2.63 -3.73 -13.03
C ARG A 17 1.48 -3.61 -12.03
N GLU A 18 0.32 -4.13 -12.40
CA GLU A 18 -0.88 -4.12 -11.57
C GLU A 18 -0.67 -4.94 -10.28
N ASP A 19 -0.13 -6.16 -10.41
CA ASP A 19 0.15 -7.05 -9.27
C ASP A 19 1.17 -6.42 -8.31
N MET A 20 2.24 -5.83 -8.83
CA MET A 20 3.25 -5.17 -7.99
C MET A 20 2.68 -3.94 -7.27
N THR A 21 1.85 -3.16 -7.93
CA THR A 21 1.18 -1.99 -7.33
C THR A 21 0.27 -2.43 -6.18
N ASN A 22 -0.53 -3.47 -6.39
CA ASN A 22 -1.39 -4.04 -5.35
C ASN A 22 -0.59 -4.61 -4.18
N LYS A 23 0.52 -5.31 -4.44
CA LYS A 23 1.41 -5.81 -3.38
C LYS A 23 2.03 -4.67 -2.57
N LEU A 24 2.50 -3.61 -3.23
CA LEU A 24 3.05 -2.43 -2.55
C LEU A 24 2.03 -1.76 -1.63
N ASN A 25 0.78 -1.62 -2.09
CA ASN A 25 -0.32 -1.09 -1.27
C ASN A 25 -0.53 -1.94 -0.01
N VAL A 26 -0.58 -3.26 -0.15
CA VAL A 26 -0.74 -4.18 0.98
C VAL A 26 0.45 -4.08 1.94
N PHE A 27 1.68 -4.08 1.42
CA PHE A 27 2.89 -3.98 2.25
C PHE A 27 2.96 -2.67 3.03
N MET A 28 2.47 -1.57 2.45
CA MET A 28 2.37 -0.28 3.14
C MET A 28 1.27 -0.33 4.22
N LEU A 29 0.11 -0.90 3.91
CA LEU A 29 -1.00 -1.05 4.86
C LEU A 29 -0.60 -1.88 6.10
N VAL A 30 0.20 -2.93 5.91
CA VAL A 30 0.71 -3.77 7.01
C VAL A 30 2.00 -3.24 7.63
N ASN A 31 2.42 -2.01 7.29
CA ASN A 31 3.65 -1.36 7.77
C ASN A 31 4.94 -2.19 7.55
N GLN A 32 4.98 -3.05 6.52
CA GLN A 32 6.18 -3.81 6.15
C GLN A 32 7.17 -3.01 5.31
N ILE A 33 6.72 -1.92 4.70
CA ILE A 33 7.56 -0.92 4.03
C ILE A 33 7.19 0.47 4.54
N ALA A 34 8.17 1.37 4.58
CA ALA A 34 7.93 2.77 4.91
C ALA A 34 7.29 3.51 3.72
N GLN A 35 6.60 4.61 4.00
CA GLN A 35 5.96 5.44 2.98
C GLN A 35 6.94 5.92 1.90
N ASP A 36 8.14 6.37 2.30
CA ASP A 36 9.17 6.82 1.36
C ASP A 36 9.62 5.70 0.40
N GLN A 37 9.73 4.48 0.93
CA GLN A 37 10.11 3.30 0.17
C GLN A 37 8.99 2.87 -0.79
N TYR A 38 7.74 2.97 -0.36
CA TYR A 38 6.58 2.73 -1.21
C TYR A 38 6.57 3.69 -2.41
N LEU A 39 6.72 5.00 -2.17
CA LEU A 39 6.71 6.01 -3.23
C LEU A 39 7.84 5.82 -4.25
N GLU A 40 9.05 5.49 -3.76
CA GLU A 40 10.19 5.21 -4.62
C GLU A 40 9.94 4.00 -5.54
N LEU A 41 9.46 2.88 -4.98
CA LEU A 41 9.17 1.67 -5.74
C LEU A 41 8.01 1.90 -6.73
N LEU A 42 6.99 2.67 -6.33
CA LEU A 42 5.87 3.03 -7.21
C LEU A 42 6.34 3.84 -8.43
N ALA A 43 7.24 4.81 -8.21
CA ALA A 43 7.82 5.63 -9.26
C ALA A 43 8.70 4.83 -10.22
N MET A 44 9.37 3.77 -9.73
CA MET A 44 10.13 2.85 -10.57
C MET A 44 9.23 1.97 -11.44
N ILE A 45 8.07 1.54 -10.92
CA ILE A 45 7.11 0.68 -11.64
C ILE A 45 6.35 1.46 -12.70
N ASN A 46 5.89 2.65 -12.32
CA ASN A 46 5.13 3.53 -13.18
C ASN A 46 5.88 4.86 -13.17
N PRO A 47 6.84 5.05 -14.09
CA PRO A 47 7.44 6.35 -14.32
C PRO A 47 6.36 7.27 -14.90
N VAL A 48 5.48 7.78 -14.05
CA VAL A 48 4.40 8.68 -14.43
C VAL A 48 5.05 10.02 -14.72
N GLU A 49 5.13 10.39 -16.00
CA GLU A 49 5.08 11.80 -16.39
C GLU A 49 3.81 12.38 -15.76
N LYS A 50 3.98 13.14 -14.67
CA LYS A 50 2.97 13.91 -13.92
C LYS A 50 1.53 13.82 -14.48
N LYS A 51 0.67 13.06 -13.80
CA LYS A 51 -0.70 13.39 -13.37
C LYS A 51 -1.45 12.09 -13.10
N GLU A 52 -1.76 11.84 -11.84
CA GLU A 52 -3.13 11.62 -11.36
C GLU A 52 -3.13 11.39 -9.85
N GLU A 53 -4.09 12.04 -9.21
CA GLU A 53 -4.25 12.18 -7.77
C GLU A 53 -4.70 10.84 -7.18
N VAL A 54 -3.88 10.25 -6.30
CA VAL A 54 -4.30 9.10 -5.50
C VAL A 54 -5.28 9.62 -4.43
N LYS A 55 -6.58 9.46 -4.70
CA LYS A 55 -7.65 9.61 -3.72
C LYS A 55 -7.54 8.44 -2.73
N VAL A 56 -6.71 8.61 -1.70
CA VAL A 56 -6.64 7.69 -0.56
C VAL A 56 -7.90 7.90 0.29
N GLU A 57 -8.97 7.15 -0.01
CA GLU A 57 -10.09 7.00 0.91
C GLU A 57 -9.56 6.23 2.14
N THR A 58 -9.20 7.03 3.15
CA THR A 58 -8.78 6.56 4.47
C THR A 58 -10.06 6.18 5.23
N GLU A 59 -10.60 4.99 4.99
CA GLU A 59 -11.63 4.45 5.88
C GLU A 59 -10.98 4.07 7.21
N SER A 60 -10.97 5.06 8.10
CA SER A 60 -10.61 4.93 9.49
C SER A 60 -11.71 4.12 10.19
N THR A 61 -11.40 2.86 10.51
CA THR A 61 -12.13 2.09 11.53
C THR A 61 -12.19 2.89 12.84
N LYS A 62 -13.38 3.30 13.27
CA LYS A 62 -13.67 3.61 14.67
C LYS A 62 -14.54 2.52 15.24
N ASP A 63 -13.87 1.63 15.98
CA ASP A 63 -14.47 0.82 17.02
C ASP A 63 -15.19 1.73 18.04
N LYS A 64 -16.46 1.47 18.28
CA LYS A 64 -17.10 1.73 19.57
C LYS A 64 -18.02 0.56 19.89
N THR A 65 -17.42 -0.38 20.62
CA THR A 65 -18.09 -1.24 21.60
C THR A 65 -19.09 -0.42 22.44
N GLU A 66 -20.38 -0.78 22.42
CA GLU A 66 -21.31 -0.49 23.52
C GLU A 66 -22.34 -1.62 23.63
N ILE A 67 -22.16 -2.37 24.71
CA ILE A 67 -22.95 -3.46 25.25
C ILE A 67 -24.23 -2.85 25.82
N ALA A 68 -25.40 -3.39 25.47
CA ALA A 68 -26.63 -3.14 26.20
C ALA A 68 -27.33 -4.48 26.46
N GLU A 69 -26.90 -5.16 27.53
CA GLU A 69 -27.86 -5.81 28.43
C GLU A 69 -28.72 -4.70 29.05
N ASP A 70 -30.04 -4.77 28.98
CA ASP A 70 -30.85 -4.85 30.20
C ASP A 70 -32.30 -5.26 29.90
N LYS A 71 -32.79 -6.12 30.77
CA LYS A 71 -34.15 -6.65 30.86
C LYS A 71 -35.15 -5.54 31.21
N LYS A 72 -36.35 -5.57 30.61
CA LYS A 72 -37.60 -5.52 31.38
C LYS A 72 -38.81 -5.95 30.57
#